data_AF-A0A804NMI2-F1
#
_entry.id   AF-A0A804NMI2-F1
#
_cell.length_a   1.000
_cell.length_b   1.000
_cell.length_c   1.000
_cell.angle_alpha   90.00
_cell.angle_beta   90.00
_cell.angle_gamma   90.00
#
_symmetry.space_group_name_H-M   'P 1'
#
loop_
_entity.id
_entity.type
_entity.pdbx_description
1 polymer ?
#
loop_
_entity_poly.entity_id
_entity_poly.type
_entity_poly.pdbx_seq_one_letter_code
_entity_poly.pdbx_strand_id
1 'polypeptide(L)'
;MAASTYLLLVAFLALLTSQAIASDPSPLQDFCVADKHSPVNVNGFVCKDPMTVNADDFFKAAKLDQPRDTTKSKVGSNVTLINVMQLPGLNTLGISLARIDYAPLGQNPPHTHPRATEILTVLEGTLYVGFVTSNQADNTNKLFSKVLNKGDVFVFP
;
A
#
# COMPACT_ATOMS: atom_id res chain seq x y z
N MET A 1 1.00 49.89 -9.12
CA MET A 1 0.69 48.75 -10.02
C MET A 1 1.76 47.65 -9.95
N ALA A 2 3.06 47.95 -10.08
CA ALA A 2 4.11 46.92 -10.07
C ALA A 2 4.13 46.00 -8.83
N ALA A 3 3.98 46.53 -7.61
CA ALA A 3 3.98 45.73 -6.38
C ALA A 3 2.85 44.67 -6.34
N SER A 4 1.68 44.99 -6.88
CA SER A 4 0.55 44.05 -6.97
C SER A 4 0.86 42.90 -7.95
N THR A 5 1.47 43.21 -9.09
CA THR A 5 1.91 42.21 -10.06
C THR A 5 2.95 41.25 -9.47
N TYR A 6 3.91 41.76 -8.69
CA TYR A 6 4.90 40.90 -8.02
C TYR A 6 4.26 39.99 -6.97
N LEU A 7 3.33 40.49 -6.16
CA LEU A 7 2.62 39.67 -5.17
C LEU A 7 1.80 38.57 -5.84
N LEU A 8 1.09 38.87 -6.93
CA LEU A 8 0.37 37.87 -7.71
C LEU A 8 1.30 36.82 -8.30
N LEU A 9 2.47 37.22 -8.81
CA LEU A 9 3.46 36.28 -9.34
C LEU A 9 3.99 35.35 -8.24
N VAL A 10 4.31 35.87 -7.05
CA VAL A 10 4.78 35.05 -5.91
C VAL A 10 3.68 34.08 -5.46
N ALA A 11 2.44 34.54 -5.35
CA ALA A 11 1.31 33.69 -4.99
C ALA A 11 1.08 32.57 -6.02
N PHE A 12 1.19 32.88 -7.31
CA PHE A 12 1.10 31.90 -8.39
C PHE A 12 2.24 30.87 -8.33
N LEU A 13 3.47 31.33 -8.11
CA LEU A 13 4.64 30.45 -7.98
C LEU A 13 4.51 29.52 -6.76
N ALA A 14 4.03 30.04 -5.62
CA ALA A 14 3.77 29.25 -4.42
C ALA A 14 2.68 28.18 -4.63
N LEU A 15 1.67 28.49 -5.44
CA LEU A 15 0.60 27.54 -5.77
C LEU A 15 1.09 26.41 -6.70
N LEU A 16 2.01 26.72 -7.61
CA LEU A 16 2.62 25.73 -8.49
C LEU A 16 3.57 24.79 -7.73
N THR A 17 4.24 25.29 -6.69
CA THR A 17 5.22 24.50 -5.92
C THR A 17 4.61 23.74 -4.73
N SER A 18 3.33 23.95 -4.40
CA SER A 18 2.66 23.26 -3.29
C SER A 18 2.10 21.87 -3.64
N GLN A 19 2.29 21.41 -4.87
CA GLN A 19 1.85 20.09 -5.31
C GLN A 19 2.74 19.01 -4.69
N ALA A 20 2.19 18.22 -3.76
CA ALA A 20 2.84 17.04 -3.21
C ALA A 20 2.28 15.79 -3.90
N ILE A 21 3.18 14.93 -4.39
CA ILE A 21 2.81 13.59 -4.86
C ILE A 21 2.82 12.69 -3.62
N ALA A 22 1.66 12.17 -3.24
CA ALA A 22 1.50 11.31 -2.07
C ALA A 22 1.56 9.81 -2.39
N SER A 23 1.82 9.44 -3.65
CA SER A 23 2.06 8.08 -4.10
C SER A 23 3.56 7.77 -4.18
N ASP A 24 3.90 6.49 -4.36
CA ASP A 24 5.26 6.09 -4.65
C ASP A 24 5.81 6.81 -5.91
N PRO A 25 7.09 7.21 -5.91
CA PRO A 25 7.74 7.77 -7.10
C PRO A 25 7.78 6.77 -8.25
N SER A 26 7.66 7.24 -9.50
CA SER A 26 7.84 6.40 -10.67
C SER A 26 9.28 5.88 -10.77
N PRO A 27 9.49 4.64 -11.26
CA PRO A 27 10.84 4.12 -11.49
C PRO A 27 11.54 4.88 -12.62
N LEU A 28 12.87 5.00 -12.54
CA LEU A 28 13.72 5.68 -13.54
C LEU A 28 14.50 4.69 -14.43
N GLN A 29 14.27 3.39 -14.22
CA GLN A 29 14.93 2.27 -14.88
C GLN A 29 14.07 1.01 -14.73
N ASP A 30 14.40 -0.07 -15.44
CA ASP A 30 13.62 -1.32 -15.44
C ASP A 30 13.47 -1.94 -14.04
N PHE A 31 14.53 -1.91 -13.23
CA PHE A 31 14.51 -2.44 -11.86
C PHE A 31 15.53 -1.74 -10.95
N CYS A 32 15.25 -1.74 -9.65
CA CYS A 32 16.16 -1.28 -8.59
C CYS A 32 15.95 -2.16 -7.35
N VAL A 33 16.48 -3.39 -7.35
CA VAL A 33 16.31 -4.33 -6.23
C VAL A 33 16.82 -3.70 -4.93
N ALA A 34 15.99 -3.67 -3.89
CA ALA A 34 16.39 -3.10 -2.60
C ALA A 34 17.61 -3.81 -1.99
N ASP A 35 18.69 -3.06 -1.76
CA ASP A 35 19.80 -3.46 -0.91
C ASP A 35 19.44 -3.18 0.55
N LYS A 36 19.11 -4.24 1.28
CA LYS A 36 18.73 -4.18 2.70
C LYS A 36 19.94 -4.10 3.64
N HIS A 37 21.15 -4.19 3.10
CA HIS A 37 22.40 -4.18 3.87
C HIS A 37 23.21 -2.88 3.66
N SER A 38 22.75 -2.00 2.76
CA SER A 38 23.34 -0.68 2.59
C SER A 38 23.26 0.14 3.89
N PRO A 39 24.35 0.80 4.31
CA PRO A 39 24.35 1.72 5.45
C PRO A 39 23.73 3.10 5.10
N VAL A 40 23.45 3.35 3.83
CA VAL A 40 22.93 4.63 3.33
C VAL A 40 21.40 4.63 3.39
N ASN A 41 20.83 5.61 4.09
CA ASN A 41 19.39 5.82 4.15
C ASN A 41 18.93 6.83 3.08
N VAL A 42 17.91 6.45 2.31
CA VAL A 42 17.24 7.27 1.29
C VAL A 42 15.72 7.11 1.44
N ASN A 43 14.93 7.88 0.68
CA ASN A 43 13.50 7.58 0.55
C ASN A 43 13.34 6.25 -0.21
N GLY A 44 12.82 5.22 0.46
CA GLY A 44 12.82 3.85 -0.06
C GLY A 44 14.10 3.10 0.30
N PHE A 45 14.72 2.43 -0.66
CA PHE A 45 15.96 1.66 -0.47
C PHE A 45 16.96 1.98 -1.57
N VAL A 46 18.24 1.94 -1.21
CA VAL A 46 19.34 1.91 -2.19
C VAL A 46 19.23 0.66 -3.06
N CYS A 47 19.57 0.76 -4.35
CA CYS A 47 19.57 -0.39 -5.26
C CYS A 47 20.82 -1.25 -5.06
N LYS A 48 20.69 -2.58 -5.17
CA LYS A 48 21.83 -3.47 -5.45
C LYS A 48 22.51 -3.06 -6.77
N ASP A 49 23.78 -3.45 -6.93
CA ASP A 49 24.45 -3.40 -8.23
C ASP A 49 23.64 -4.25 -9.24
N PRO A 50 23.13 -3.65 -10.34
CA PRO A 50 22.34 -4.37 -11.35
C PRO A 50 23.04 -5.61 -11.91
N MET A 51 24.38 -5.64 -11.93
CA MET A 51 25.16 -6.78 -12.44
C MET A 51 25.18 -7.98 -11.47
N THR A 52 24.77 -7.77 -10.22
CA THR A 52 24.69 -8.82 -9.19
C THR A 52 23.27 -9.38 -8.98
N VAL A 53 22.29 -8.75 -9.63
CA VAL A 53 20.87 -9.10 -9.52
C VAL A 53 20.57 -10.39 -10.27
N ASN A 54 19.72 -11.24 -9.71
CA ASN A 54 19.26 -12.47 -10.36
C ASN A 54 17.75 -12.73 -10.11
N ALA A 55 17.23 -13.84 -10.65
CA ALA A 55 15.81 -14.17 -10.56
C ALA A 55 15.29 -14.31 -9.11
N ASP A 56 16.13 -14.74 -8.16
CA ASP A 56 15.74 -14.91 -6.76
C ASP A 56 15.46 -13.57 -6.06
N ASP A 57 15.98 -12.45 -6.57
CA ASP A 57 15.67 -11.11 -6.05
C ASP A 57 14.21 -10.68 -6.35
N PHE A 58 13.60 -11.28 -7.38
CA PHE A 58 12.22 -11.03 -7.81
C PHE A 58 11.26 -12.17 -7.44
N PHE A 59 11.76 -13.21 -6.78
CA PHE A 59 10.99 -14.38 -6.42
C PHE A 59 10.88 -14.55 -4.91
N LYS A 60 9.69 -14.96 -4.45
CA LYS A 60 9.50 -15.47 -3.10
C LYS A 60 8.59 -16.67 -3.17
N ALA A 61 9.05 -17.82 -2.66
CA ALA A 61 8.21 -18.98 -2.40
C ALA A 61 7.27 -18.70 -1.20
N ALA A 62 6.30 -17.81 -1.41
CA ALA A 62 5.47 -17.24 -0.37
C ALA A 62 4.37 -18.17 0.14
N LYS A 63 4.07 -19.25 -0.60
CA LYS A 63 3.00 -20.23 -0.27
C LYS A 63 1.67 -19.54 0.03
N LEU A 64 1.27 -18.60 -0.85
CA LEU A 64 0.03 -17.83 -0.73
C LEU A 64 -1.21 -18.64 -1.13
N ASP A 65 -1.05 -19.85 -1.61
CA ASP A 65 -2.10 -20.84 -1.84
C ASP A 65 -2.52 -21.55 -0.54
N GLN A 66 -1.69 -21.51 0.50
CA GLN A 66 -1.89 -22.24 1.74
C GLN A 66 -2.44 -21.31 2.84
N PRO A 67 -3.62 -21.61 3.41
CA PRO A 67 -4.14 -20.86 4.55
C PRO A 67 -3.17 -20.85 5.73
N ARG A 68 -3.05 -19.70 6.40
CA ARG A 68 -2.28 -19.57 7.64
C ARG A 68 -3.12 -19.91 8.85
N ASP A 69 -2.43 -20.38 9.89
CA ASP A 69 -3.02 -20.64 11.21
C ASP A 69 -3.52 -19.34 11.84
N THR A 70 -4.82 -19.28 12.10
CA THR A 70 -5.51 -18.14 12.72
C THR A 70 -5.74 -18.34 14.22
N THR A 71 -5.47 -19.53 14.78
CA THR A 71 -5.76 -19.88 16.19
C THR A 71 -4.86 -19.14 17.18
N LYS A 72 -3.67 -18.72 16.73
CA LYS A 72 -2.73 -17.92 17.54
C LYS A 72 -3.10 -16.44 17.61
N SER A 73 -4.01 -15.98 16.76
CA SER A 73 -4.44 -14.59 16.69
C SER A 73 -5.68 -14.38 17.55
N LYS A 74 -5.61 -13.43 18.51
CA LYS A 74 -6.77 -13.08 19.36
C LYS A 74 -7.95 -12.52 18.56
N VAL A 75 -7.68 -11.97 17.37
CA VAL A 75 -8.69 -11.43 16.46
C VAL A 75 -9.11 -12.46 15.40
N GLY A 76 -8.58 -13.68 15.44
CA GLY A 76 -8.95 -14.75 14.50
C GLY A 76 -8.55 -14.49 13.05
N SER A 77 -7.56 -13.64 12.79
CA SER A 77 -7.03 -13.40 11.44
C SER A 77 -5.50 -13.45 11.41
N ASN A 78 -4.94 -13.77 10.25
CA ASN A 78 -3.50 -13.83 10.02
C ASN A 78 -3.16 -13.14 8.68
N VAL A 79 -2.25 -12.17 8.74
CA VAL A 79 -1.82 -11.37 7.58
C VAL A 79 -0.43 -11.80 7.14
N THR A 80 -0.31 -12.32 5.91
CA THR A 80 0.96 -12.59 5.25
C THR A 80 1.28 -11.45 4.28
N LEU A 81 2.29 -10.64 4.61
CA LEU A 81 2.72 -9.49 3.81
C LEU A 81 3.75 -9.88 2.74
N ILE A 82 3.63 -9.26 1.56
CA ILE A 82 4.56 -9.31 0.42
C ILE A 82 4.84 -7.86 0.00
N ASN A 83 5.64 -7.18 0.82
CA ASN A 83 6.16 -5.84 0.55
C ASN A 83 7.66 -5.92 0.21
N VAL A 84 8.29 -4.78 -0.05
CA VAL A 84 9.73 -4.69 -0.37
C VAL A 84 10.65 -5.35 0.68
N MET A 85 10.24 -5.37 1.96
CA MET A 85 10.97 -6.07 3.01
C MET A 85 10.96 -7.59 2.83
N GLN A 86 9.93 -8.15 2.20
CA GLN A 86 9.78 -9.57 1.95
C GLN A 86 10.21 -9.99 0.54
N LEU A 87 10.14 -9.07 -0.43
CA LEU A 87 10.48 -9.29 -1.84
C LEU A 87 11.21 -8.03 -2.37
N PRO A 88 12.55 -8.00 -2.36
CA PRO A 88 13.33 -6.78 -2.60
C PRO A 88 13.18 -6.23 -4.03
N GLY A 89 12.83 -7.07 -5.00
CA GLY A 89 12.52 -6.64 -6.37
C GLY A 89 11.31 -5.71 -6.50
N LEU A 90 10.48 -5.53 -5.46
CA LEU A 90 9.36 -4.58 -5.47
C LEU A 90 9.77 -3.11 -5.34
N ASN A 91 11.02 -2.84 -4.96
CA ASN A 91 11.49 -1.48 -4.74
C ASN A 91 11.35 -0.63 -6.01
N THR A 92 10.88 0.61 -5.86
CA THR A 92 10.53 1.57 -6.92
C THR A 92 9.33 1.23 -7.82
N LEU A 93 8.71 0.05 -7.68
CA LEU A 93 7.65 -0.40 -8.60
C LEU A 93 6.22 -0.02 -8.18
N GLY A 94 6.04 0.62 -7.03
CA GLY A 94 4.74 1.16 -6.60
C GLY A 94 3.66 0.11 -6.25
N ILE A 95 4.04 -1.15 -6.05
CA ILE A 95 3.11 -2.24 -5.74
C ILE A 95 3.57 -3.10 -4.55
N SER A 96 2.61 -3.67 -3.85
CA SER A 96 2.81 -4.70 -2.82
C SER A 96 1.58 -5.61 -2.76
N LEU A 97 1.67 -6.71 -2.02
CA LEU A 97 0.58 -7.67 -1.88
C LEU A 97 0.46 -8.12 -0.42
N ALA A 98 -0.75 -8.49 0.00
CA ALA A 98 -0.98 -9.22 1.24
C ALA A 98 -1.99 -10.37 1.00
N ARG A 99 -1.82 -11.48 1.72
CA ARG A 99 -2.87 -12.50 1.91
C ARG A 99 -3.36 -12.40 3.34
N ILE A 100 -4.68 -12.44 3.52
CA ILE A 100 -5.29 -12.46 4.83
C ILE A 100 -6.16 -13.71 4.96
N ASP A 101 -5.91 -14.48 6.01
CA ASP A 101 -6.72 -15.64 6.38
C ASP A 101 -7.57 -15.30 7.61
N TYR A 102 -8.85 -15.69 7.59
CA TYR A 102 -9.81 -15.42 8.67
C TYR A 102 -10.39 -16.74 9.18
N ALA A 103 -10.41 -16.93 10.50
CA ALA A 103 -11.26 -17.92 11.15
C ALA A 103 -12.75 -17.49 11.04
N PRO A 104 -13.71 -18.41 11.24
CA PRO A 104 -15.09 -18.03 11.45
C PRO A 104 -15.21 -16.96 12.55
N LEU A 105 -15.92 -15.86 12.26
CA LEU A 105 -16.06 -14.69 13.13
C LEU A 105 -14.75 -13.92 13.42
N GLY A 106 -13.65 -14.29 12.76
CA GLY A 106 -12.39 -13.54 12.82
C GLY A 106 -12.50 -12.18 12.13
N GLN A 107 -11.68 -11.24 12.57
CA GLN A 107 -11.62 -9.89 12.05
C GLN A 107 -10.19 -9.46 11.76
N ASN A 108 -10.03 -8.60 10.76
CA ASN A 108 -8.89 -7.71 10.65
C ASN A 108 -9.42 -6.37 11.18
N PRO A 109 -9.03 -5.94 12.41
CA PRO A 109 -9.63 -4.79 13.08
C PRO A 109 -9.60 -3.51 12.23
N PRO A 110 -10.40 -2.49 12.56
CA PRO A 110 -10.29 -1.18 11.90
C PRO A 110 -8.84 -0.67 11.90
N HIS A 111 -8.33 -0.35 10.72
CA HIS A 111 -6.95 0.10 10.47
C HIS A 111 -6.90 1.03 9.25
N THR A 112 -5.71 1.58 8.96
CA THR A 112 -5.48 2.46 7.81
C THR A 112 -4.19 2.10 7.08
N HIS A 113 -4.14 2.43 5.78
CA HIS A 113 -2.94 2.42 4.97
C HIS A 113 -2.55 3.86 4.63
N PRO A 114 -1.59 4.47 5.36
CA PRO A 114 -1.36 5.92 5.27
C PRO A 114 -0.76 6.39 3.93
N ARG A 115 -0.39 5.47 3.04
CA ARG A 115 0.34 5.75 1.78
C ARG A 115 -0.10 4.88 0.61
N ALA A 116 -1.23 4.19 0.69
CA ALA A 116 -1.69 3.31 -0.38
C ALA A 116 -3.19 3.06 -0.30
N THR A 117 -3.85 3.07 -1.45
CA THR A 117 -5.16 2.45 -1.68
C THR A 117 -5.00 0.92 -1.69
N GLU A 118 -6.02 0.19 -1.26
CA GLU A 118 -6.08 -1.28 -1.32
C GLU A 118 -7.19 -1.74 -2.25
N ILE A 119 -6.93 -2.79 -3.04
CA ILE A 119 -7.98 -3.58 -3.68
C ILE A 119 -7.95 -5.00 -3.12
N LEU A 120 -9.09 -5.46 -2.62
CA LEU A 120 -9.26 -6.76 -1.99
C LEU A 120 -10.09 -7.68 -2.88
N THR A 121 -9.70 -8.95 -2.98
CA THR A 121 -10.48 -10.02 -3.64
C THR A 121 -10.68 -11.17 -2.67
N VAL A 122 -11.89 -11.71 -2.56
CA VAL A 122 -12.16 -12.90 -1.73
C VAL A 122 -11.84 -14.17 -2.51
N LEU A 123 -10.87 -14.95 -2.03
CA LEU A 123 -10.48 -16.23 -2.66
C LEU A 123 -11.33 -17.42 -2.19
N GLU A 124 -11.84 -17.36 -0.96
CA GLU A 124 -12.66 -18.41 -0.35
C GLU A 124 -13.55 -17.82 0.77
N GLY A 125 -14.73 -18.40 0.97
CA GLY A 125 -15.67 -18.00 2.01
C GLY A 125 -16.46 -16.73 1.70
N THR A 126 -16.87 -16.03 2.77
CA THR A 126 -17.66 -14.82 2.75
C THR A 126 -17.07 -13.82 3.76
N LEU A 127 -16.92 -12.55 3.39
CA LEU A 127 -16.28 -11.54 4.21
C LEU A 127 -17.10 -10.25 4.26
N TYR A 128 -17.39 -9.74 5.46
CA TYR A 128 -17.95 -8.40 5.63
C TYR A 128 -16.81 -7.37 5.64
N VAL A 129 -16.82 -6.45 4.69
CA VAL A 129 -15.81 -5.41 4.53
C VAL A 129 -16.43 -4.03 4.56
N GLY A 130 -15.61 -3.01 4.85
CA GLY A 130 -16.01 -1.63 4.68
C GLY A 130 -14.93 -0.62 5.06
N PHE A 131 -15.08 0.61 4.57
CA PHE A 131 -14.25 1.75 4.94
C PHE A 131 -15.12 2.91 5.44
N VAL A 132 -14.51 3.80 6.22
CA VAL A 132 -15.16 4.98 6.79
C VAL A 132 -14.52 6.21 6.17
N THR A 133 -15.33 7.09 5.59
CA THR A 133 -14.84 8.36 5.05
C THR A 133 -14.56 9.36 6.16
N SER A 134 -13.62 10.28 5.91
CA SER A 134 -13.41 11.48 6.70
C SER A 134 -14.12 12.69 6.08
N ASN A 135 -14.51 13.66 6.91
CA ASN A 135 -14.84 15.03 6.51
C ASN A 135 -15.95 15.14 5.44
N GLN A 136 -17.10 14.51 5.66
CA GLN A 136 -18.26 14.74 4.79
C GLN A 136 -18.89 16.12 5.03
N ALA A 137 -19.78 16.56 4.13
CA ALA A 137 -20.36 17.91 4.12
C ALA A 137 -21.14 18.30 5.39
N ASP A 138 -21.59 17.31 6.17
CA ASP A 138 -22.31 17.46 7.43
C ASP A 138 -21.41 17.24 8.67
N ASN A 139 -20.08 17.27 8.51
CA ASN A 139 -19.11 16.92 9.55
C ASN A 139 -19.28 15.50 10.11
N THR A 140 -19.92 14.60 9.37
CA THR A 140 -20.02 13.19 9.75
C THR A 140 -19.03 12.32 8.99
N ASN A 141 -18.75 11.14 9.54
CA ASN A 141 -18.05 10.08 8.87
C ASN A 141 -19.06 9.07 8.34
N LYS A 142 -18.92 8.64 7.08
CA LYS A 142 -19.85 7.69 6.45
C LYS A 142 -19.19 6.33 6.28
N LEU A 143 -19.88 5.28 6.74
CA LEU A 143 -19.49 3.88 6.48
C LEU A 143 -20.02 3.43 5.12
N PHE A 144 -19.12 2.88 4.29
CA PHE A 144 -19.46 2.12 3.11
C PHE A 144 -19.07 0.66 3.36
N SER A 145 -20.03 -0.26 3.30
CA SER A 145 -19.78 -1.67 3.58
C SER A 145 -20.52 -2.62 2.65
N LYS A 146 -20.02 -3.86 2.55
CA LYS A 146 -20.60 -4.93 1.74
C LYS A 146 -20.22 -6.29 2.32
N VAL A 147 -21.09 -7.28 2.14
CA VAL A 147 -20.72 -8.70 2.30
C VAL A 147 -20.23 -9.19 0.93
N LEU A 148 -18.98 -9.61 0.87
CA LEU A 148 -18.33 -10.16 -0.31
C LEU A 148 -18.38 -11.69 -0.28
N ASN A 149 -18.62 -12.31 -1.42
CA ASN A 149 -18.50 -13.75 -1.65
C ASN A 149 -17.22 -14.06 -2.44
N LYS A 150 -16.86 -15.34 -2.55
CA LYS A 150 -15.76 -15.80 -3.41
C LYS A 150 -15.83 -15.17 -4.81
N GLY A 151 -14.74 -14.54 -5.22
CA GLY A 151 -14.58 -13.86 -6.50
C GLY A 151 -14.98 -12.38 -6.49
N ASP A 152 -15.67 -11.89 -5.46
CA ASP A 152 -16.02 -10.48 -5.35
C ASP A 152 -14.78 -9.63 -5.00
N VAL A 153 -14.81 -8.37 -5.43
CA VAL A 153 -13.75 -7.37 -5.20
C VAL A 153 -14.28 -6.14 -4.48
N PHE A 154 -13.41 -5.45 -3.72
CA PHE A 154 -13.73 -4.20 -3.03
C PHE A 154 -12.51 -3.29 -2.94
N VAL A 155 -12.69 -1.98 -3.12
CA VAL A 155 -11.61 -0.98 -3.06
C VAL A 155 -11.69 -0.18 -1.76
N PHE A 156 -10.54 0.04 -1.14
CA PHE A 156 -10.34 0.93 0.00
C PHE A 156 -9.49 2.12 -0.47
N PRO A 157 -10.04 3.36 -0.46
CA PRO A 157 -9.35 4.53 -0.97
C PRO A 157 -8.07 4.87 -0.19
#